data_AF-A0A0F9JNN3-F1
#
_entry.id   AF-A0A0F9JNN3-F1
#
_cell.length_a   1.000
_cell.length_b   1.000
_cell.length_c   1.000
_cell.angle_alpha   90.00
_cell.angle_beta   90.00
_cell.angle_gamma   90.00
#
_symmetry.space_group_name_H-M   'P 1'
#
loop_
_entity.id
_entity.type
_entity.pdbx_description
1 polymer ?
#
loop_
_entity_poly.entity_id
_entity_poly.type
_entity_poly.pdbx_seq_one_letter_code
_entity_poly.pdbx_strand_id
1 'polypeptide(L)'
;MNFFKFLDKLKRSYNSLILYCLLDRIPIIVLGDNSEKIDNFLVELSELIHFRKEYIFHTDFISNNEYETIISNENIDYNYQRAHIRCPSNVSLKALSQFDNINSWLIGIVIPKQKEQLFFIKDSINKKTDKLIYITILLNTISIEIIGINLKLIDLTLEQNIFKKISQDTEKSINKMKRVLNDKITVDKLDKDLSNTLLDFKEEKYELKRNIFKREIQNFYSGSKRALFILSRLSLLNSVGFYTRIGSKTLFETIDYEEAAIERIISFISKEWGEVFSNLIQDSKKSFLGDKIVSLWG
;
A
#
# COMPACT_ATOMS: atom_id res chain seq x y z
N MET A 1 14.42 -7.78 8.55
CA MET A 1 15.03 -6.43 8.52
C MET A 1 14.02 -5.53 9.24
N ASN A 2 14.00 -4.20 9.14
CA ASN A 2 12.85 -3.42 9.63
C ASN A 2 12.48 -2.42 8.53
N PHE A 3 11.25 -2.49 8.05
CA PHE A 3 10.81 -1.73 6.89
C PHE A 3 11.00 -0.24 7.08
N PHE A 4 10.68 0.30 8.26
CA PHE A 4 10.86 1.72 8.53
C PHE A 4 12.34 2.11 8.58
N LYS A 5 13.22 1.25 9.09
CA LYS A 5 14.68 1.45 9.00
C LYS A 5 15.16 1.41 7.55
N PHE A 6 14.52 0.60 6.70
CA PHE A 6 14.81 0.55 5.27
C PHE A 6 14.33 1.83 4.56
N LEU A 7 13.10 2.27 4.83
CA LEU A 7 12.54 3.52 4.30
C LEU A 7 13.35 4.75 4.70
N ASP A 8 13.94 4.76 5.90
CA ASP A 8 14.82 5.84 6.35
C ASP A 8 16.09 5.96 5.48
N LYS A 9 16.50 4.90 4.76
CA LYS A 9 17.62 4.91 3.80
C LYS A 9 17.24 5.40 2.40
N LEU A 10 15.94 5.49 2.11
CA LEU A 10 15.41 5.88 0.81
C LEU A 10 15.00 7.35 0.81
N LYS A 11 15.00 7.97 -0.38
CA LYS A 11 14.38 9.29 -0.56
C LYS A 11 12.87 9.17 -0.29
N ARG A 12 12.28 10.17 0.37
CA ARG A 12 10.84 10.20 0.71
C ARG A 12 9.92 9.97 -0.50
N SER A 13 10.31 10.45 -1.68
CA SER A 13 9.56 10.24 -2.92
C SER A 13 9.44 8.75 -3.29
N TYR A 14 10.49 7.96 -3.04
CA TYR A 14 10.47 6.53 -3.31
C TYR A 14 9.62 5.75 -2.31
N ASN A 15 9.61 6.16 -1.04
CA ASN A 15 8.74 5.54 -0.04
C ASN A 15 7.27 5.66 -0.45
N SER A 16 6.90 6.86 -0.90
CA SER A 16 5.55 7.16 -1.39
C SER A 16 5.22 6.36 -2.65
N LEU A 17 6.19 6.22 -3.56
CA LEU A 17 6.03 5.41 -4.77
C LEU A 17 5.84 3.92 -4.47
N ILE A 18 6.61 3.35 -3.52
CA ILE A 18 6.46 1.95 -3.13
C ILE A 18 5.05 1.72 -2.58
N LEU A 19 4.58 2.60 -1.70
CA LEU A 19 3.23 2.51 -1.17
C LEU A 19 2.16 2.65 -2.26
N TYR A 20 2.35 3.59 -3.19
CA TYR A 20 1.46 3.75 -4.34
C TYR A 20 1.41 2.47 -5.18
N CYS A 21 2.56 1.84 -5.48
CA CYS A 21 2.62 0.59 -6.23
C CYS A 21 1.89 -0.54 -5.50
N LEU A 22 2.08 -0.65 -4.18
CA LEU A 22 1.39 -1.63 -3.36
C LEU A 22 -0.12 -1.41 -3.39
N LEU A 23 -0.60 -0.18 -3.19
CA LEU A 23 -2.03 0.16 -3.23
C LEU A 23 -2.62 -0.10 -4.63
N ASP A 24 -1.93 0.23 -5.71
CA ASP A 24 -2.44 0.10 -7.07
C ASP A 24 -2.16 -1.28 -7.70
N ARG A 25 -1.76 -2.28 -6.89
CA ARG A 25 -1.44 -3.66 -7.32
C ARG A 25 -0.38 -3.74 -8.41
N ILE A 26 0.53 -2.78 -8.43
CA ILE A 26 1.68 -2.78 -9.34
C ILE A 26 2.71 -3.79 -8.81
N PRO A 27 3.21 -4.71 -9.67
CA PRO A 27 4.23 -5.68 -9.29
C PRO A 27 5.50 -5.01 -8.75
N ILE A 28 6.06 -5.57 -7.68
CA ILE A 28 7.34 -5.14 -7.11
C ILE A 28 8.30 -6.31 -7.17
N ILE A 29 9.42 -6.10 -7.87
CA ILE A 29 10.49 -7.09 -7.99
C ILE A 29 11.65 -6.66 -7.11
N VAL A 30 12.01 -7.49 -6.14
CA VAL A 30 13.12 -7.25 -5.21
C VAL A 30 14.33 -8.05 -5.67
N LEU A 31 15.38 -7.35 -6.07
CA LEU A 31 16.65 -7.94 -6.52
C LEU A 31 17.68 -7.84 -5.40
N GLY A 32 18.51 -8.86 -5.19
CA GLY A 32 19.61 -8.74 -4.23
C GLY A 32 20.61 -9.89 -4.31
N ASP A 33 21.69 -9.80 -3.52
CA ASP A 33 22.75 -10.81 -3.44
C ASP A 33 22.47 -11.90 -2.38
N ASN A 34 21.60 -11.61 -1.42
CA ASN A 34 21.28 -12.48 -0.29
C ASN A 34 19.78 -12.79 -0.26
N SER A 35 19.42 -14.06 -0.44
CA SER A 35 18.04 -14.56 -0.46
C SER A 35 17.27 -14.23 0.82
N GLU A 36 17.88 -14.43 1.99
CA GLU A 36 17.25 -14.16 3.28
C GLU A 36 16.90 -12.68 3.46
N LYS A 37 17.79 -11.77 3.04
CA LYS A 37 17.50 -10.32 3.06
C LYS A 37 16.36 -9.95 2.12
N ILE A 38 16.33 -10.55 0.93
CA ILE A 38 15.26 -10.35 -0.06
C ILE A 38 13.94 -10.84 0.53
N ASP A 39 13.89 -12.07 1.01
CA ASP A 39 12.65 -12.70 1.48
C ASP A 39 12.10 -12.02 2.74
N ASN A 40 12.97 -11.61 3.67
CA ASN A 40 12.58 -10.77 4.80
C ASN A 40 12.00 -9.43 4.36
N PHE A 41 12.57 -8.81 3.32
CA PHE A 41 12.05 -7.56 2.78
C PHE A 41 10.70 -7.75 2.08
N LEU A 42 10.48 -8.88 1.40
CA LEU A 42 9.17 -9.21 0.84
C LEU A 42 8.09 -9.38 1.91
N VAL A 43 8.42 -10.04 3.04
CA VAL A 43 7.51 -10.13 4.19
C VAL A 43 7.15 -8.73 4.69
N GLU A 44 8.16 -7.88 4.86
CA GLU A 44 7.97 -6.50 5.30
C GLU A 44 7.09 -5.67 4.35
N LEU A 45 7.25 -5.82 3.03
CA LEU A 45 6.39 -5.17 2.04
C LEU A 45 4.95 -5.69 2.11
N SER A 46 4.78 -7.00 2.28
CA SER A 46 3.48 -7.67 2.38
C SER A 46 2.68 -7.16 3.59
N GLU A 47 3.34 -6.96 4.74
CA GLU A 47 2.69 -6.44 5.95
C GLU A 47 2.08 -5.03 5.79
N LEU A 48 2.51 -4.26 4.80
CA LEU A 48 2.00 -2.91 4.55
C LEU A 48 0.58 -2.94 3.97
N ILE A 49 0.25 -3.98 3.23
CA ILE A 49 -1.06 -4.19 2.62
C ILE A 49 -1.88 -5.23 3.39
N HIS A 50 -1.83 -5.17 4.72
CA HIS A 50 -2.54 -6.07 5.64
C HIS A 50 -4.07 -6.18 5.45
N PHE A 51 -4.68 -5.27 4.71
CA PHE A 51 -6.10 -5.35 4.33
C PHE A 51 -6.34 -6.36 3.19
N ARG A 52 -5.29 -6.82 2.51
CA ARG A 52 -5.31 -7.91 1.53
C ARG A 52 -4.87 -9.23 2.14
N LYS A 53 -5.32 -10.32 1.53
CA LYS A 53 -4.97 -11.68 1.91
C LYS A 53 -3.67 -12.07 1.20
N GLU A 54 -2.64 -12.38 1.99
CA GLU A 54 -1.39 -12.92 1.44
C GLU A 54 -1.61 -14.35 0.96
N TYR A 55 -1.07 -14.65 -0.22
CA TYR A 55 -0.83 -16.00 -0.70
C TYR A 55 0.64 -16.13 -1.11
N ILE A 56 1.30 -17.19 -0.64
CA ILE A 56 2.71 -17.45 -0.87
C ILE A 56 2.83 -18.51 -1.96
N PHE A 57 3.45 -18.15 -3.09
CA PHE A 57 3.73 -19.10 -4.16
C PHE A 57 4.67 -20.20 -3.66
N HIS A 58 4.36 -21.44 -4.01
CA HIS A 58 5.05 -22.66 -3.60
C HIS A 58 4.84 -23.08 -2.13
N THR A 59 3.94 -22.41 -1.42
CA THR A 59 3.45 -22.79 -0.08
C THR A 59 1.93 -22.94 -0.09
N ASP A 60 1.21 -21.92 -0.54
CA ASP A 60 -0.26 -21.89 -0.54
C ASP A 60 -0.85 -22.35 -1.89
N PHE A 61 -0.10 -22.20 -2.98
CA PHE A 61 -0.47 -22.66 -4.31
C PHE A 61 0.78 -22.90 -5.17
N ILE A 62 0.69 -23.78 -6.17
CA ILE A 62 1.82 -24.17 -7.04
C ILE A 62 1.45 -24.10 -8.53
N SER A 63 0.17 -24.23 -8.87
CA SER A 63 -0.30 -24.32 -10.26
C SER A 63 -1.03 -23.06 -10.73
N ASN A 64 -1.09 -22.88 -12.06
CA ASN A 64 -1.84 -21.79 -12.67
C ASN A 64 -3.34 -21.88 -12.39
N ASN A 65 -3.92 -23.09 -12.37
CA ASN A 65 -5.33 -23.29 -12.08
C ASN A 65 -5.72 -22.86 -10.65
N GLU A 66 -4.86 -23.14 -9.65
CA GLU A 66 -5.06 -22.68 -8.28
C GLU A 66 -5.00 -21.15 -8.19
N TYR A 67 -4.03 -20.53 -8.87
CA TYR A 67 -3.92 -19.08 -8.95
C TYR A 67 -5.15 -18.44 -9.61
N GLU A 68 -5.59 -18.95 -10.75
CA GLU A 68 -6.81 -18.47 -11.42
C GLU A 68 -8.04 -18.60 -10.54
N THR A 69 -8.15 -19.68 -9.76
CA THR A 69 -9.21 -19.85 -8.78
C THR A 69 -9.15 -18.77 -7.70
N ILE A 70 -7.97 -18.49 -7.14
CA ILE A 70 -7.77 -17.44 -6.13
C ILE A 70 -8.23 -16.08 -6.67
N ILE A 71 -7.81 -15.72 -7.89
CA ILE A 71 -8.14 -14.44 -8.51
C ILE A 71 -9.63 -14.38 -8.89
N SER A 72 -10.21 -15.46 -9.40
CA SER A 72 -11.63 -15.51 -9.78
C SER A 72 -12.56 -15.26 -8.61
N ASN A 73 -12.19 -15.70 -7.40
CA ASN A 73 -12.98 -15.50 -6.19
C ASN A 73 -13.12 -14.02 -5.83
N GLU A 74 -12.16 -13.17 -6.20
CA GLU A 74 -12.26 -11.72 -6.01
C GLU A 74 -13.39 -11.09 -6.81
N ASN A 75 -13.68 -11.63 -8.00
CA ASN A 75 -14.66 -11.06 -8.92
C ASN A 75 -16.10 -11.43 -8.56
N ILE A 76 -16.30 -12.41 -7.67
CA ILE A 76 -17.63 -12.89 -7.28
C ILE A 76 -18.26 -11.98 -6.21
N ASP A 77 -17.45 -11.49 -5.27
CA ASP A 77 -17.92 -10.72 -4.12
C ASP A 77 -16.96 -9.57 -3.79
N TYR A 78 -17.47 -8.33 -3.78
CA TYR A 78 -16.71 -7.15 -3.34
C TYR A 78 -16.30 -7.20 -1.86
N ASN A 79 -16.93 -8.05 -1.06
CA ASN A 79 -16.54 -8.30 0.33
C ASN A 79 -15.39 -9.30 0.47
N TYR A 80 -15.10 -10.10 -0.55
CA TYR A 80 -13.99 -11.04 -0.51
C TYR A 80 -12.67 -10.28 -0.35
N GLN A 81 -11.81 -10.76 0.54
CA GLN A 81 -10.52 -10.13 0.75
C GLN A 81 -9.64 -10.35 -0.47
N ARG A 82 -9.18 -9.26 -1.07
CA ARG A 82 -8.37 -9.27 -2.28
C ARG A 82 -7.02 -9.92 -2.01
N ALA A 83 -6.52 -10.70 -2.97
CA ALA A 83 -5.25 -11.39 -2.86
C ALA A 83 -4.09 -10.48 -3.23
N HIS A 84 -2.95 -10.69 -2.57
CA HIS A 84 -1.65 -10.31 -3.08
C HIS A 84 -0.71 -11.50 -2.96
N ILE A 85 0.19 -11.62 -3.94
CA ILE A 85 1.05 -12.79 -4.03
C ILE A 85 2.44 -12.43 -3.55
N ARG A 86 3.00 -13.23 -2.65
CA ARG A 86 4.42 -13.19 -2.33
C ARG A 86 5.11 -14.38 -2.97
N CYS A 87 6.16 -14.12 -3.74
CA CYS A 87 6.98 -15.13 -4.40
C CYS A 87 8.39 -15.09 -3.81
N PRO A 88 8.76 -16.08 -2.98
CA PRO A 88 10.09 -16.15 -2.40
C PRO A 88 11.19 -16.29 -3.45
N SER A 89 12.39 -15.85 -3.09
CA SER A 89 13.52 -15.71 -3.99
C SER A 89 13.98 -17.03 -4.62
N ASN A 90 13.82 -18.14 -3.91
CA ASN A 90 14.22 -19.49 -4.33
C ASN A 90 13.30 -20.12 -5.40
N VAL A 91 12.08 -19.63 -5.59
CA VAL A 91 11.09 -20.18 -6.53
C VAL A 91 10.67 -19.20 -7.62
N SER A 92 11.30 -18.02 -7.66
CA SER A 92 10.98 -16.92 -8.57
C SER A 92 11.04 -17.28 -10.04
N LEU A 93 12.10 -17.95 -10.50
CA LEU A 93 12.22 -18.34 -11.91
C LEU A 93 11.13 -19.31 -12.36
N LYS A 94 10.65 -20.17 -11.45
CA LYS A 94 9.53 -21.07 -11.70
C LYS A 94 8.20 -20.31 -11.79
N ALA A 95 7.99 -19.32 -10.94
CA ALA A 95 6.83 -18.43 -11.09
C ALA A 95 6.85 -17.70 -12.44
N LEU A 96 7.99 -17.09 -12.80
CA LEU A 96 8.10 -16.33 -14.04
C LEU A 96 7.90 -17.19 -15.30
N SER A 97 8.20 -18.49 -15.26
CA SER A 97 7.93 -19.38 -16.39
C SER A 97 6.48 -19.87 -16.45
N GLN A 98 5.75 -19.87 -15.33
CA GLN A 98 4.41 -20.42 -15.23
C GLN A 98 3.28 -19.40 -15.37
N PHE A 99 3.49 -18.17 -14.90
CA PHE A 99 2.43 -17.15 -14.82
C PHE A 99 2.71 -15.99 -15.76
N ASP A 100 1.76 -15.67 -16.63
CA ASP A 100 1.88 -14.54 -17.57
C ASP A 100 1.45 -13.21 -16.98
N ASN A 101 0.54 -13.22 -16.01
CA ASN A 101 0.15 -12.04 -15.27
C ASN A 101 0.74 -12.07 -13.87
N ILE A 102 1.49 -11.03 -13.53
CA ILE A 102 2.14 -10.87 -12.23
C ILE A 102 1.60 -9.67 -11.43
N ASN A 103 0.43 -9.15 -11.79
CA ASN A 103 -0.22 -8.04 -11.06
C ASN A 103 -0.45 -8.39 -9.59
N SER A 104 -0.11 -7.44 -8.71
CA SER A 104 -0.11 -7.63 -7.25
C SER A 104 0.90 -8.65 -6.72
N TRP A 105 1.92 -9.04 -7.50
CA TRP A 105 3.00 -9.90 -7.01
C TRP A 105 4.15 -9.10 -6.41
N LEU A 106 4.68 -9.63 -5.31
CA LEU A 106 5.96 -9.26 -4.70
C LEU A 106 6.93 -10.40 -4.96
N ILE A 107 7.90 -10.22 -5.86
CA ILE A 107 8.79 -11.30 -6.31
C ILE A 107 10.22 -11.01 -5.87
N GLY A 108 10.83 -11.93 -5.14
CA GLY A 108 12.26 -11.89 -4.82
C GLY A 108 13.08 -12.55 -5.91
N ILE A 109 14.23 -11.99 -6.26
CA ILE A 109 15.15 -12.62 -7.22
C ILE A 109 16.58 -12.42 -6.73
N VAL A 110 17.30 -13.52 -6.55
CA VAL A 110 18.73 -13.47 -6.29
C VAL A 110 19.44 -13.10 -7.59
N ILE A 111 20.27 -12.06 -7.55
CA ILE A 111 21.01 -11.58 -8.71
C ILE A 111 21.98 -12.67 -9.16
N PRO A 112 21.87 -13.16 -10.42
CA PRO A 112 22.78 -14.16 -10.93
C PRO A 112 24.20 -13.59 -11.08
N LYS A 113 25.22 -14.46 -10.98
CA LYS A 113 26.62 -14.07 -11.18
C LYS A 113 26.89 -13.52 -12.58
N GLN A 114 26.16 -14.00 -13.58
CA GLN A 114 26.27 -13.57 -14.98
C GLN A 114 25.28 -12.44 -15.27
N LYS A 115 25.79 -11.28 -15.70
CA LYS A 115 24.95 -10.10 -16.01
C LYS A 115 23.93 -10.35 -17.12
N GLU A 116 24.30 -11.16 -18.11
CA GLU A 116 23.41 -11.53 -19.22
C GLU A 116 22.15 -12.25 -18.73
N GLN A 117 22.29 -13.13 -17.72
CA GLN A 117 21.14 -13.82 -17.13
C GLN A 117 20.17 -12.84 -16.45
N LEU A 118 20.70 -11.83 -15.74
CA LEU A 118 19.85 -10.81 -15.13
C LEU A 118 19.09 -10.01 -16.21
N PHE A 119 19.74 -9.71 -17.33
CA PHE A 119 19.10 -9.05 -18.46
C PHE A 119 17.94 -9.90 -19.02
N PHE A 120 18.15 -11.20 -19.27
CA PHE A 120 17.09 -12.10 -19.75
C PHE A 120 15.93 -12.23 -18.76
N ILE A 121 16.21 -12.28 -17.46
CA ILE A 121 15.17 -12.31 -16.42
C ILE A 121 14.34 -11.02 -16.46
N LYS A 122 15.00 -9.85 -16.47
CA LYS A 122 14.30 -8.56 -16.55
C LYS A 122 13.48 -8.41 -17.83
N ASP A 123 14.03 -8.82 -18.98
CA ASP A 123 13.32 -8.80 -20.25
C ASP A 123 12.06 -9.68 -20.21
N SER A 124 12.17 -10.88 -19.61
CA SER A 124 11.04 -11.80 -19.44
C SER A 124 9.95 -11.23 -18.53
N ILE A 125 10.33 -10.51 -17.46
CA ILE A 125 9.39 -9.84 -16.55
C ILE A 125 8.72 -8.65 -17.24
N ASN A 126 9.51 -7.82 -17.93
CA ASN A 126 9.01 -6.62 -18.60
C ASN A 126 8.02 -6.95 -19.73
N LYS A 127 8.06 -8.16 -20.29
CA LYS A 127 7.07 -8.66 -21.26
C LYS A 127 5.72 -9.04 -20.62
N LYS A 128 5.67 -9.26 -19.31
CA LYS A 128 4.48 -9.72 -18.57
C LYS A 128 3.66 -8.59 -17.97
N THR A 129 4.24 -7.40 -17.82
CA THR A 129 3.56 -6.23 -17.27
C THR A 129 4.12 -4.94 -17.82
N ASP A 130 3.24 -4.00 -18.13
CA ASP A 130 3.61 -2.67 -18.62
C ASP A 130 4.18 -1.78 -17.49
N LYS A 131 3.82 -2.08 -16.24
CA LYS A 131 4.18 -1.25 -15.07
C LYS A 131 4.74 -2.13 -13.97
N LEU A 132 5.90 -1.75 -13.46
CA LEU A 132 6.53 -2.39 -12.30
C LEU A 132 7.62 -1.50 -11.71
N ILE A 133 8.07 -1.88 -10.53
CA ILE A 133 9.32 -1.34 -9.95
C ILE A 133 10.29 -2.47 -9.61
N TYR A 134 11.58 -2.24 -9.88
CA TYR A 134 12.67 -3.06 -9.37
C TYR A 134 13.29 -2.35 -8.17
N ILE A 135 13.32 -3.02 -7.01
CA ILE A 135 14.02 -2.57 -5.82
C ILE A 135 15.26 -3.43 -5.68
N THR A 136 16.43 -2.87 -5.94
CA THR A 136 17.70 -3.60 -5.80
C THR A 136 18.30 -3.32 -4.43
N ILE A 137 18.56 -4.38 -3.67
CA ILE A 137 19.13 -4.35 -2.32
C ILE A 137 20.48 -5.07 -2.38
N LEU A 138 21.56 -4.29 -2.33
CA LEU A 138 22.92 -4.79 -2.16
C LEU A 138 23.43 -4.37 -0.78
N LEU A 139 24.54 -4.97 -0.33
CA LEU A 139 25.16 -4.73 0.98
C LEU A 139 25.12 -3.26 1.46
N ASN A 140 25.47 -2.30 0.59
CA ASN A 140 25.58 -0.88 0.96
C ASN A 140 24.71 0.06 0.11
N THR A 141 23.99 -0.45 -0.89
CA THR A 141 23.28 0.38 -1.85
C THR A 141 21.88 -0.14 -2.09
N ILE A 142 20.93 0.77 -2.06
CA ILE A 142 19.55 0.52 -2.47
C ILE A 142 19.27 1.40 -3.68
N SER A 143 18.79 0.80 -4.76
CA SER A 143 18.36 1.53 -5.96
C SER A 143 16.97 1.09 -6.38
N ILE A 144 16.24 2.02 -6.99
CA ILE A 144 14.90 1.79 -7.50
C ILE A 144 14.89 2.15 -8.98
N GLU A 145 14.53 1.17 -9.80
CA GLU A 145 14.29 1.33 -11.23
C GLU A 145 12.78 1.21 -11.47
N ILE A 146 12.26 2.10 -12.31
CA ILE A 146 10.83 2.28 -12.53
C ILE A 146 10.54 2.02 -13.99
N ILE A 147 9.62 1.11 -14.29
CA ILE A 147 9.21 0.76 -15.65
C ILE A 147 7.74 1.14 -15.84
N GLY A 148 7.45 1.90 -16.91
CA GLY A 148 6.09 2.25 -17.32
C GLY A 148 5.28 3.18 -16.40
N ILE A 149 5.88 3.68 -15.31
CA ILE A 149 5.24 4.63 -14.40
C ILE A 149 5.81 6.03 -14.64
N ASN A 150 4.95 6.96 -15.05
CA ASN A 150 5.33 8.35 -15.21
C ASN A 150 5.14 9.12 -13.89
N LEU A 151 6.24 9.38 -13.18
CA LEU A 151 6.24 10.10 -11.91
C LEU A 151 5.63 11.51 -11.96
N LYS A 152 5.55 12.13 -13.15
CA LYS A 152 4.95 13.47 -13.31
C LYS A 152 3.43 13.44 -13.42
N LEU A 153 2.86 12.27 -13.74
CA LEU A 153 1.42 12.10 -13.95
C LEU A 153 0.71 11.45 -12.76
N ILE A 154 1.47 10.86 -11.83
CA ILE A 154 0.91 10.25 -10.61
C ILE A 154 0.84 11.29 -9.50
N ASP A 155 -0.28 11.29 -8.78
CA ASP A 155 -0.41 12.02 -7.53
C ASP A 155 -0.04 11.09 -6.37
N LEU A 156 1.03 11.45 -5.65
CA LEU A 156 1.53 10.73 -4.47
C LEU A 156 1.17 11.44 -3.16
N THR A 157 0.28 12.42 -3.19
CA THR A 157 -0.03 13.28 -2.03
C THR A 157 -0.56 12.46 -0.85
N LEU A 158 -1.43 11.48 -1.10
CA LEU A 158 -1.94 10.57 -0.07
C LEU A 158 -0.80 9.81 0.62
N GLU A 159 0.03 9.13 -0.17
CA GLU A 159 1.11 8.29 0.34
C GLU A 159 2.15 9.14 1.11
N GLN A 160 2.46 10.33 0.61
CA GLN A 160 3.31 11.30 1.31
C GLN A 160 2.70 11.73 2.65
N ASN A 161 1.41 12.04 2.68
CA ASN A 161 0.70 12.44 3.89
C ASN A 161 0.67 11.33 4.94
N ILE A 162 0.47 10.07 4.52
CA ILE A 162 0.53 8.90 5.41
C ILE A 162 1.90 8.84 6.10
N PHE A 163 3.01 8.87 5.33
CA PHE A 163 4.36 8.82 5.91
C PHE A 163 4.68 10.03 6.81
N LYS A 164 4.17 11.21 6.45
CA LYS A 164 4.30 12.42 7.27
C LYS A 164 3.56 12.27 8.60
N LYS A 165 2.31 11.83 8.57
CA LYS A 165 1.46 11.63 9.75
C LYS A 165 2.06 10.60 10.70
N ILE A 166 2.54 9.47 10.17
CA ILE A 166 3.25 8.45 10.96
C ILE A 166 4.45 9.05 11.67
N SER A 167 5.27 9.84 10.97
CA SER A 167 6.46 10.45 11.56
C SER A 167 6.10 11.43 12.69
N GLN A 168 5.14 12.32 12.42
CA GLN A 168 4.70 13.36 13.36
C GLN A 168 4.01 12.78 14.60
N ASP A 169 3.05 11.87 14.41
CA ASP A 169 2.28 11.26 15.51
C ASP A 169 3.15 10.38 16.38
N THR A 170 4.10 9.66 15.78
CA THR A 170 5.08 8.85 16.53
C THR A 170 5.96 9.76 17.39
N GLU A 171 6.54 10.82 16.82
CA GLU A 171 7.41 11.74 17.58
C GLU A 171 6.65 12.45 18.70
N LYS A 172 5.44 12.92 18.42
CA LYS A 172 4.57 13.53 19.43
C LYS A 172 4.29 12.58 20.60
N SER A 173 3.98 11.31 20.30
CA SER A 173 3.68 10.29 21.31
C SER A 173 4.90 9.93 22.16
N ILE A 174 6.06 9.70 21.52
CA ILE A 174 7.31 9.39 22.21
C ILE A 174 7.79 10.55 23.08
N ASN A 175 7.76 11.78 22.56
CA ASN A 175 8.19 12.96 23.33
C ASN A 175 7.28 13.22 24.53
N LYS A 176 5.97 13.01 24.38
CA LYS A 176 5.02 13.08 25.49
C LYS A 176 5.37 12.05 26.57
N MET A 177 5.65 10.80 26.18
CA MET A 177 5.99 9.75 27.14
C MET A 177 7.33 10.01 27.85
N LYS A 178 8.37 10.41 27.10
CA LYS A 178 9.66 10.82 27.68
C LYS A 178 9.50 11.92 28.73
N ARG A 179 8.68 12.94 28.44
CA ARG A 179 8.40 14.01 29.41
C ARG A 179 7.72 13.45 30.67
N VAL A 180 6.68 12.64 30.51
CA VAL A 180 5.95 12.03 31.64
C VAL A 180 6.86 11.15 32.50
N LEU A 181 7.79 10.40 31.91
CA LEU A 181 8.75 9.60 32.68
C LEU A 181 9.81 10.47 33.34
N ASN A 182 10.36 11.47 32.64
CA ASN A 182 11.31 12.42 33.23
C ASN A 182 10.74 13.14 34.44
N ASP A 183 9.46 13.55 34.39
CA ASP A 183 8.80 14.22 35.51
C ASP A 183 8.63 13.30 36.73
N LYS A 184 8.58 11.96 36.52
CA LYS A 184 8.45 10.95 37.57
C LYS A 184 9.80 10.45 38.10
N ILE A 185 10.84 10.50 37.28
CA ILE A 185 12.21 10.19 37.67
C ILE A 185 12.74 11.40 38.43
N THR A 186 12.82 11.31 39.77
CA THR A 186 13.50 12.33 40.57
C THR A 186 14.99 12.33 40.19
N VAL A 187 15.42 13.42 39.55
CA VAL A 187 16.68 13.56 38.80
C VAL A 187 17.93 13.28 39.66
N ASP A 188 17.82 13.31 40.99
CA ASP A 188 18.97 13.21 41.91
C ASP A 188 19.32 11.78 42.37
N LYS A 189 18.60 10.74 41.94
CA LYS A 189 18.82 9.35 42.45
C LYS A 189 19.27 8.32 41.42
N LEU A 190 19.34 8.68 40.13
CA LEU A 190 19.58 7.71 39.06
C LEU A 190 20.83 8.08 38.27
N ASP A 191 21.70 7.08 38.10
CA ASP A 191 22.84 7.17 37.21
C ASP A 191 22.37 7.50 35.77
N LYS A 192 23.17 8.29 35.05
CA LYS A 192 22.84 8.78 33.69
C LYS A 192 22.64 7.62 32.72
N ASP A 193 23.42 6.56 32.83
CA ASP A 193 23.33 5.41 31.93
C ASP A 193 22.04 4.61 32.16
N LEU A 194 21.64 4.45 33.43
CA LEU A 194 20.37 3.82 33.77
C LEU A 194 19.18 4.69 33.32
N SER A 195 19.26 6.00 33.48
CA SER A 195 18.24 6.94 32.97
C SER A 195 18.11 6.88 31.45
N ASN A 196 19.24 6.88 30.72
CA ASN A 196 19.26 6.76 29.27
C ASN A 196 18.63 5.45 28.78
N THR A 197 18.91 4.34 29.49
CA THR A 197 18.35 3.02 29.17
C THR A 197 16.83 2.99 29.39
N LEU A 198 16.35 3.52 30.52
CA LEU A 198 14.93 3.58 30.85
C LEU A 198 14.12 4.51 29.92
N LEU A 199 14.80 5.43 29.23
CA LEU A 199 14.21 6.36 28.27
C LEU A 199 14.52 6.00 26.81
N ASP A 200 15.07 4.82 26.54
CA ASP A 200 15.33 4.32 25.19
C ASP A 200 14.07 3.70 24.57
N PHE A 201 13.23 4.56 23.98
CA PHE A 201 11.98 4.17 23.33
C PHE A 201 12.15 3.66 21.89
N LYS A 202 13.28 3.07 21.51
CA LYS A 202 13.52 2.66 20.11
C LYS A 202 12.49 1.63 19.64
N GLU A 203 12.29 0.56 20.40
CA GLU A 203 11.37 -0.52 20.01
C GLU A 203 9.92 -0.04 20.02
N GLU A 204 9.51 0.73 21.04
CA GLU A 204 8.18 1.34 21.12
C GLU A 204 7.95 2.30 19.96
N LYS A 205 8.96 3.07 19.54
CA LYS A 205 8.87 3.94 18.37
C LYS A 205 8.56 3.14 17.11
N TYR A 206 9.17 1.96 16.93
CA TYR A 206 8.91 1.10 15.78
C TYR A 206 7.50 0.51 15.79
N GLU A 207 7.08 -0.02 16.94
CA GLU A 207 5.73 -0.57 17.12
C GLU A 207 4.65 0.49 16.91
N LEU A 208 4.85 1.70 17.42
CA LEU A 208 3.96 2.84 17.17
C LEU A 208 3.90 3.22 15.70
N LYS A 209 5.05 3.31 15.00
CA LYS A 209 5.08 3.58 13.56
C LYS A 209 4.24 2.54 12.80
N ARG A 210 4.41 1.25 13.11
CA ARG A 210 3.68 0.15 12.47
C ARG A 210 2.17 0.23 12.72
N ASN A 211 1.77 0.49 13.97
CA ASN A 211 0.35 0.58 14.33
C ASN A 211 -0.34 1.79 13.69
N ILE A 212 0.32 2.95 13.69
CA ILE A 212 -0.21 4.15 13.02
C ILE A 212 -0.31 3.89 11.52
N PHE A 213 0.73 3.32 10.90
CA PHE A 213 0.71 2.99 9.47
C PHE A 213 -0.47 2.06 9.12
N LYS A 214 -0.63 0.94 9.85
CA LYS A 214 -1.73 -0.01 9.61
C LYS A 214 -3.08 0.69 9.72
N ARG A 215 -3.27 1.51 10.75
CA ARG A 215 -4.52 2.28 10.93
C ARG A 215 -4.80 3.21 9.75
N GLU A 216 -3.83 4.01 9.31
CA GLU A 216 -4.06 4.96 8.21
C GLU A 216 -4.38 4.25 6.88
N ILE A 217 -3.70 3.14 6.60
CA ILE A 217 -3.98 2.31 5.41
C ILE A 217 -5.36 1.66 5.51
N GLN A 218 -5.72 1.12 6.67
CA GLN A 218 -7.05 0.53 6.88
C GLN A 218 -8.16 1.57 6.73
N ASN A 219 -7.94 2.80 7.20
CA ASN A 219 -8.89 3.91 7.05
C ASN A 219 -9.09 4.24 5.57
N PHE A 220 -8.00 4.35 4.79
CA PHE A 220 -8.08 4.59 3.35
C PHE A 220 -8.83 3.47 2.61
N TYR A 221 -8.49 2.22 2.89
CA TYR A 221 -9.17 1.06 2.30
C TYR A 221 -10.66 1.04 2.64
N SER A 222 -11.01 1.26 3.92
CA SER A 222 -12.40 1.22 4.38
C SER A 222 -13.23 2.39 3.84
N GLY A 223 -12.65 3.59 3.75
CA GLY A 223 -13.25 4.74 3.08
C GLY A 223 -13.52 4.44 1.60
N SER A 224 -12.53 3.87 0.91
CA SER A 224 -12.67 3.49 -0.51
C SER A 224 -13.71 2.39 -0.74
N LYS A 225 -13.79 1.40 0.16
CA LYS A 225 -14.80 0.35 0.08
C LYS A 225 -16.22 0.88 0.33
N ARG A 226 -16.39 1.84 1.25
CA ARG A 226 -17.66 2.57 1.43
C ARG A 226 -18.04 3.36 0.18
N ALA A 227 -17.05 4.05 -0.42
CA ALA A 227 -17.26 4.77 -1.67
C ALA A 227 -17.69 3.84 -2.81
N LEU A 228 -17.02 2.68 -2.97
CA LEU A 228 -17.42 1.64 -3.91
C LEU A 228 -18.91 1.29 -3.75
N PHE A 229 -19.38 0.97 -2.55
CA PHE A 229 -20.77 0.58 -2.36
C PHE A 229 -21.78 1.68 -2.69
N ILE A 230 -21.47 2.93 -2.35
CA ILE A 230 -22.32 4.08 -2.69
C ILE A 230 -22.35 4.27 -4.21
N LEU A 231 -21.19 4.25 -4.86
CA LEU A 231 -21.06 4.46 -6.30
C LEU A 231 -21.67 3.32 -7.11
N SER A 232 -21.51 2.06 -6.66
CA SER A 232 -22.20 0.91 -7.28
C SER A 232 -23.72 1.08 -7.23
N ARG A 233 -24.28 1.57 -6.10
CA ARG A 233 -25.73 1.83 -6.00
C ARG A 233 -26.17 2.96 -6.94
N LEU A 234 -25.41 4.05 -7.04
CA LEU A 234 -25.69 5.12 -8.00
C LEU A 234 -25.61 4.64 -9.44
N SER A 235 -24.64 3.78 -9.76
CA SER A 235 -24.51 3.15 -11.08
C SER A 235 -25.75 2.31 -11.43
N LEU A 236 -26.26 1.52 -10.48
CA LEU A 236 -27.49 0.74 -10.64
C LEU A 236 -28.73 1.61 -10.80
N LEU A 237 -28.83 2.73 -10.08
CA LEU A 237 -29.92 3.69 -10.27
C LEU A 237 -29.89 4.29 -11.69
N ASN A 238 -28.69 4.61 -12.19
CA ASN A 238 -28.51 5.11 -13.55
C ASN A 238 -28.89 4.05 -14.60
N SER A 239 -28.58 2.77 -14.36
CA SER A 239 -28.89 1.69 -15.30
C SER A 239 -30.39 1.42 -15.44
N VAL A 240 -31.19 1.72 -14.41
CA VAL A 240 -32.66 1.62 -14.45
C VAL A 240 -33.36 2.94 -14.81
N GLY A 241 -32.59 3.96 -15.23
CA GLY A 241 -33.11 5.21 -15.81
C GLY A 241 -33.16 6.43 -14.87
N PHE A 242 -32.70 6.32 -13.62
CA PHE A 242 -32.56 7.47 -12.72
C PHE A 242 -31.17 8.09 -12.85
N TYR A 243 -30.99 9.06 -13.74
CA TYR A 243 -29.71 9.74 -13.95
C TYR A 243 -29.29 10.58 -12.74
N THR A 244 -28.49 9.98 -11.87
CA THR A 244 -27.97 10.53 -10.62
C THR A 244 -26.45 10.65 -10.65
N ARG A 245 -25.95 11.67 -9.96
CA ARG A 245 -24.53 11.92 -9.68
C ARG A 245 -24.41 12.42 -8.25
N ILE A 246 -23.22 12.29 -7.66
CA ILE A 246 -22.94 12.74 -6.30
C ILE A 246 -21.82 13.78 -6.29
N GLY A 247 -21.95 14.80 -5.45
CA GLY A 247 -20.87 15.74 -5.18
C GLY A 247 -19.74 15.08 -4.39
N SER A 248 -18.48 15.40 -4.72
CA SER A 248 -17.31 14.83 -4.03
C SER A 248 -17.34 15.07 -2.51
N LYS A 249 -17.77 16.25 -2.08
CA LYS A 249 -17.93 16.59 -0.66
C LYS A 249 -18.99 15.74 0.05
N THR A 250 -20.17 15.57 -0.56
CA THR A 250 -21.23 14.70 -0.01
C THR A 250 -20.73 13.27 0.14
N LEU A 251 -19.99 12.77 -0.86
CA LEU A 251 -19.41 11.44 -0.81
C LEU A 251 -18.40 11.33 0.34
N PHE A 252 -17.47 12.28 0.48
CA PHE A 252 -16.49 12.28 1.57
C PHE A 252 -17.12 12.29 2.97
N GLU A 253 -18.13 13.14 3.19
CA GLU A 253 -18.89 13.19 4.44
C GLU A 253 -19.55 11.82 4.72
N THR A 254 -20.11 11.19 3.69
CA THR A 254 -20.79 9.88 3.82
C THR A 254 -19.83 8.74 4.10
N ILE A 255 -18.64 8.74 3.48
CA ILE A 255 -17.62 7.72 3.70
C ILE A 255 -16.72 8.03 4.90
N ASP A 256 -16.92 9.15 5.59
CA ASP A 256 -16.13 9.59 6.74
C ASP A 256 -14.61 9.45 6.48
N TYR A 257 -14.16 10.01 5.36
CA TYR A 257 -12.76 9.98 4.94
C TYR A 257 -12.44 11.10 3.94
N GLU A 258 -11.58 12.04 4.34
CA GLU A 258 -11.22 13.25 3.56
C GLU A 258 -9.71 13.37 3.29
N GLU A 259 -8.91 12.37 3.67
CA GLU A 259 -7.44 12.43 3.63
C GLU A 259 -6.85 12.17 2.22
N ALA A 260 -7.69 11.86 1.22
CA ALA A 260 -7.31 11.63 -0.17
C ALA A 260 -8.19 12.42 -1.14
N ALA A 261 -7.60 12.78 -2.29
CA ALA A 261 -8.35 13.33 -3.41
C ALA A 261 -9.37 12.30 -3.95
N ILE A 262 -10.48 12.78 -4.52
CA ILE A 262 -11.56 11.89 -4.99
C ILE A 262 -11.07 11.02 -6.14
N GLU A 263 -10.22 11.58 -7.01
CA GLU A 263 -9.56 10.88 -8.11
C GLU A 263 -8.69 9.73 -7.60
N ARG A 264 -8.02 9.92 -6.46
CA ARG A 264 -7.21 8.86 -5.84
C ARG A 264 -8.06 7.71 -5.34
N ILE A 265 -9.23 8.00 -4.74
CA ILE A 265 -10.21 6.98 -4.31
C ILE A 265 -10.77 6.24 -5.53
N ILE A 266 -11.22 6.94 -6.57
CA ILE A 266 -11.76 6.31 -7.78
C ILE A 266 -10.68 5.45 -8.47
N SER A 267 -9.46 5.96 -8.57
CA SER A 267 -8.32 5.22 -9.15
C SER A 267 -8.06 3.95 -8.35
N PHE A 268 -8.01 4.04 -7.01
CA PHE A 268 -7.84 2.87 -6.16
C PHE A 268 -8.99 1.88 -6.35
N ILE A 269 -10.24 2.36 -6.43
CA ILE A 269 -11.40 1.48 -6.65
C ILE A 269 -11.27 0.70 -7.96
N SER A 270 -10.88 1.39 -9.03
CA SER A 270 -10.67 0.76 -10.34
C SER A 270 -9.55 -0.29 -10.29
N LYS A 271 -8.47 -0.04 -9.54
CA LYS A 271 -7.37 -1.01 -9.39
C LYS A 271 -7.70 -2.17 -8.46
N GLU A 272 -8.54 -1.95 -7.45
CA GLU A 272 -8.82 -2.93 -6.41
C GLU A 272 -10.07 -3.79 -6.69
N TRP A 273 -11.06 -3.24 -7.38
CA TRP A 273 -12.32 -3.91 -7.70
C TRP A 273 -12.67 -3.92 -9.19
N GLY A 274 -11.88 -3.27 -10.05
CA GLY A 274 -12.15 -3.25 -11.50
C GLY A 274 -13.24 -2.26 -11.93
N GLU A 275 -13.84 -1.54 -11.00
CA GLU A 275 -14.99 -0.66 -11.25
C GLU A 275 -14.57 0.77 -11.61
N VAL A 276 -15.26 1.37 -12.58
CA VAL A 276 -14.96 2.74 -13.05
C VAL A 276 -16.16 3.65 -12.80
N PHE A 277 -15.99 4.62 -11.89
CA PHE A 277 -17.06 5.52 -11.45
C PHE A 277 -16.79 7.00 -11.70
N SER A 278 -15.80 7.34 -12.55
CA SER A 278 -15.44 8.73 -12.85
C SER A 278 -16.61 9.55 -13.38
N ASN A 279 -17.54 8.93 -14.09
CA ASN A 279 -18.76 9.55 -14.64
C ASN A 279 -19.85 9.86 -13.60
N LEU A 280 -19.75 9.33 -12.38
CA LEU A 280 -20.75 9.49 -11.30
C LEU A 280 -20.45 10.67 -10.38
N ILE A 281 -19.24 11.24 -10.46
CA ILE A 281 -18.83 12.39 -9.64
C ILE A 281 -19.18 13.69 -10.35
N GLN A 282 -19.71 14.66 -9.59
CA GLN A 282 -20.04 15.99 -10.09
C GLN A 282 -19.15 17.07 -9.44
N ASP A 283 -18.32 17.74 -10.24
CA ASP A 283 -17.37 18.76 -9.78
C ASP A 283 -17.97 20.15 -9.47
N SER A 284 -19.29 20.27 -9.35
CA SER A 284 -19.93 21.60 -9.22
C SER A 284 -20.42 21.89 -7.80
N LYS A 285 -20.03 23.05 -7.26
CA LYS A 285 -20.50 23.63 -5.99
C LYS A 285 -22.04 23.69 -5.83
N LYS A 286 -22.80 23.61 -6.94
CA LYS A 286 -24.28 23.63 -6.95
C LYS A 286 -24.92 22.30 -6.53
N SER A 287 -24.24 21.17 -6.74
CA SER A 287 -24.73 19.82 -6.35
C SER A 287 -24.85 19.67 -4.82
N PHE A 288 -23.85 20.17 -4.09
CA PHE A 288 -23.79 20.13 -2.62
C PHE A 288 -24.98 20.81 -1.92
N LEU A 289 -25.54 21.88 -2.48
CA LEU A 289 -26.72 22.54 -1.89
C LEU A 289 -27.99 21.69 -2.07
N GLY A 290 -28.12 20.99 -3.20
CA GLY A 290 -29.24 20.06 -3.42
C GLY A 290 -29.19 18.86 -2.50
N ASP A 291 -28.01 18.20 -2.42
CA ASP A 291 -27.80 17.04 -1.56
C ASP A 291 -28.03 17.35 -0.07
N LYS A 292 -27.53 18.52 0.39
CA LYS A 292 -27.67 18.96 1.78
C LYS A 292 -29.10 19.35 2.14
N ILE A 293 -29.87 19.90 1.19
CA ILE A 293 -31.30 20.15 1.43
C ILE A 293 -31.98 18.80 1.62
N VAL A 294 -31.79 17.83 0.72
CA VAL A 294 -32.43 16.50 0.80
C VAL A 294 -32.04 15.75 2.07
N SER A 295 -30.78 15.82 2.53
CA SER A 295 -30.33 15.15 3.75
C SER A 295 -30.85 15.78 5.05
N LEU A 296 -31.39 17.00 5.02
CA LEU A 296 -32.03 17.66 6.15
C LEU A 296 -33.54 17.33 6.28
N TRP A 297 -34.13 16.66 5.29
CA TRP A 297 -35.54 16.22 5.31
C TRP A 297 -35.72 14.74 5.70
N GLY A 298 -34.64 14.09 6.17
CA GLY A 298 -34.62 12.71 6.67
C GLY A 298 -34.18 12.62 8.12
#